data_AF-A0A067DLE6-F1
#
_entry.id   AF-A0A067DLE6-F1
#
_cell.length_a   1.000
_cell.length_b   1.000
_cell.length_c   1.000
_cell.angle_alpha   90.00
_cell.angle_beta   90.00
_cell.angle_gamma   90.00
#
_symmetry.space_group_name_H-M   'P 1'
#
loop_
_entity.id
_entity.type
_entity.pdbx_description
1 polymer ?
#
loop_
_entity_poly.entity_id
_entity_poly.type
_entity_poly.pdbx_seq_one_letter_code
_entity_poly.pdbx_strand_id
1 'polypeptide(L)'
;SAVSGLNRGLAANTDDLQKADAAAKELEAVGGPVDLSVGLDRLQGKWRLLYSSAFSSRTLGGNRPGPPTGRLLPITLGQVFQRIDILSKDFDNIAELELGVPWPLPPVEVTATLAHKFELIGSSNIKIIFEKTTVKTTGNLSQLPPLELPRFPDALRPPSDTRSGEFEVTYLDNDTRITRGDRAELRVFVIT
;
A
#
# COMPACT_ATOMS: atom_id res chain seq x y z
N SER A 1 -5.61 -10.07 16.27
CA SER A 1 -5.85 -8.96 17.21
C SER A 1 -4.81 -7.84 17.09
N ALA A 2 -3.51 -8.14 16.88
CA ALA A 2 -2.40 -7.17 16.95
C ALA A 2 -2.46 -5.94 16.00
N VAL A 3 -3.11 -6.05 14.83
CA VAL A 3 -3.24 -4.93 13.86
C VAL A 3 -4.65 -4.35 13.78
N SER A 4 -5.58 -4.83 14.60
CA SER A 4 -6.96 -4.35 14.63
C SER A 4 -7.02 -2.93 15.20
N GLY A 5 -7.66 -2.01 14.48
CA GLY A 5 -7.83 -0.61 14.93
C GLY A 5 -6.65 0.33 14.64
N LEU A 6 -5.54 -0.14 14.08
CA LEU A 6 -4.36 0.71 13.79
C LEU A 6 -4.51 1.59 12.53
N ASN A 7 -5.69 1.61 11.91
CA ASN A 7 -5.98 2.34 10.67
C ASN A 7 -4.87 2.16 9.61
N ARG A 8 -4.56 0.90 9.30
CA ARG A 8 -3.47 0.48 8.38
C ARG A 8 -2.05 0.85 8.81
N GLY A 9 -1.85 1.26 10.05
CA GLY A 9 -0.57 1.72 10.59
C GLY A 9 -0.50 3.23 10.79
N LEU A 10 -1.51 3.99 10.33
CA LEU A 10 -1.58 5.45 10.52
C LEU A 10 -1.75 5.86 11.98
N ALA A 11 -2.40 5.02 12.79
CA ALA A 11 -2.62 5.25 14.22
C ALA A 11 -1.62 4.49 15.11
N ALA A 12 -0.67 3.75 14.51
CA ALA A 12 0.25 2.91 15.27
C ALA A 12 1.33 3.73 15.97
N ASN A 13 1.50 3.50 17.27
CA ASN A 13 2.64 4.01 18.04
C ASN A 13 3.83 3.02 17.98
N THR A 14 4.92 3.34 18.67
CA THR A 14 6.13 2.49 18.69
C THR A 14 5.88 1.09 19.28
N ASP A 15 5.02 0.97 20.30
CA ASP A 15 4.69 -0.32 20.90
C ASP A 15 3.82 -1.16 19.96
N ASP A 16 2.91 -0.52 19.22
CA ASP A 16 2.08 -1.19 18.22
C ASP A 16 2.93 -1.71 17.05
N LEU A 17 3.95 -0.95 16.63
CA LEU A 17 4.93 -1.38 15.62
C LEU A 17 5.66 -2.64 16.08
N GLN A 18 6.11 -2.68 17.33
CA GLN A 18 6.81 -3.84 17.90
C GLN A 18 5.90 -5.06 18.02
N LYS A 19 4.66 -4.87 18.49
CA LYS A 19 3.68 -5.97 18.58
C LYS A 19 3.33 -6.55 17.20
N ALA A 20 3.15 -5.69 16.21
CA ALA A 20 2.88 -6.12 14.83
C ALA A 20 4.08 -6.89 14.24
N ASP A 21 5.31 -6.43 14.46
CA ASP A 21 6.51 -7.12 13.99
C ASP A 21 6.73 -8.46 14.72
N ALA A 22 6.49 -8.52 16.03
CA ALA A 22 6.55 -9.77 16.79
C ALA A 22 5.53 -10.81 16.28
N ALA A 23 4.28 -10.39 16.08
CA ALA A 23 3.25 -11.28 15.54
C ALA A 23 3.56 -11.74 14.10
N ALA A 24 4.11 -10.85 13.27
CA ALA A 24 4.55 -11.22 11.92
C ALA A 24 5.68 -12.27 11.96
N LYS A 25 6.67 -12.09 12.84
CA LYS A 25 7.76 -13.05 13.03
C LYS A 25 7.30 -14.42 13.51
N GLU A 26 6.29 -14.47 14.39
CA GLU A 26 5.69 -15.73 14.81
C GLU A 26 5.04 -16.47 13.63
N LEU A 27 4.32 -15.75 12.76
CA LEU A 27 3.73 -16.33 11.55
C LEU A 27 4.80 -16.79 10.55
N GLU A 28 5.83 -15.98 10.32
CA GLU A 28 6.97 -16.31 9.46
C GLU A 28 7.68 -17.59 9.96
N ALA A 29 7.86 -17.73 11.28
CA ALA A 29 8.49 -18.91 11.88
C ALA A 29 7.64 -20.19 11.70
N VAL A 30 6.32 -20.08 11.76
CA VAL A 30 5.40 -21.22 11.56
C VAL A 30 5.25 -21.58 10.08
N GLY A 31 5.21 -20.58 9.19
CA GLY A 31 5.06 -20.78 7.75
C GLY A 31 6.30 -21.36 7.07
N GLY A 32 7.49 -21.13 7.64
CA GLY A 32 8.75 -21.54 7.04
C GLY A 32 9.14 -20.70 5.82
N PRO A 33 10.23 -21.05 5.12
CA PRO A 33 10.71 -20.29 3.98
C PRO A 33 9.71 -20.35 2.82
N VAL A 34 9.36 -19.18 2.28
CA VAL A 34 8.48 -19.07 1.11
C VAL A 34 9.29 -19.35 -0.17
N ASP A 35 8.75 -20.22 -1.03
CA ASP A 35 9.26 -20.45 -2.37
C ASP A 35 8.18 -20.19 -3.44
N LEU A 36 8.26 -19.03 -4.06
CA LEU A 36 7.38 -18.57 -5.13
C LEU A 36 7.77 -19.17 -6.49
N SER A 37 8.91 -19.85 -6.63
CA SER A 37 9.26 -20.50 -7.90
C SER A 37 8.29 -21.64 -8.25
N VAL A 38 7.71 -22.26 -7.22
CA VAL A 38 6.73 -23.35 -7.34
C VAL A 38 5.30 -22.94 -6.97
N GLY A 39 5.12 -21.77 -6.35
CA GLY A 39 3.83 -21.31 -5.80
C GLY A 39 3.44 -19.90 -6.21
N LEU A 40 3.91 -19.41 -7.37
CA LEU A 40 3.65 -18.04 -7.81
C LEU A 40 2.16 -17.74 -7.99
N ASP A 41 1.38 -18.76 -8.37
CA ASP A 41 -0.07 -18.70 -8.55
C ASP A 41 -0.81 -18.24 -7.29
N ARG A 42 -0.25 -18.52 -6.12
CA ARG A 42 -0.80 -18.10 -4.82
C ARG A 42 -0.77 -16.59 -4.61
N LEU A 43 -0.03 -15.83 -5.44
CA LEU A 43 -0.07 -14.38 -5.43
C LEU A 43 -1.21 -13.80 -6.26
N GLN A 44 -1.83 -14.59 -7.14
CA GLN A 44 -2.86 -14.12 -8.04
C GLN A 44 -4.04 -13.50 -7.28
N GLY A 45 -4.51 -12.34 -7.75
CA GLY A 45 -5.75 -11.74 -7.27
C GLY A 45 -5.56 -10.35 -6.67
N LYS A 46 -6.57 -9.93 -5.91
CA LYS A 46 -6.63 -8.60 -5.30
C LYS A 46 -6.40 -8.73 -3.79
N TRP A 47 -5.37 -8.05 -3.31
CA TRP A 47 -4.93 -8.08 -1.92
C TRP A 47 -5.20 -6.74 -1.27
N ARG A 48 -5.96 -6.71 -0.19
CA ARG A 48 -6.21 -5.50 0.60
C ARG A 48 -5.13 -5.36 1.68
N LEU A 49 -4.53 -4.17 1.76
CA LEU A 49 -3.57 -3.84 2.79
C LEU A 49 -4.28 -3.68 4.14
N LEU A 50 -3.90 -4.53 5.09
CA LEU A 50 -4.40 -4.48 6.46
C LEU A 50 -3.53 -3.58 7.34
N TYR A 51 -2.21 -3.64 7.14
CA TYR A 51 -1.23 -2.91 7.95
C TYR A 51 0.06 -2.65 7.17
N SER A 52 0.66 -1.46 7.36
CA SER A 52 2.00 -1.13 6.89
C SER A 52 2.76 -0.33 7.95
N SER A 53 3.95 -0.78 8.32
CA SER A 53 4.83 -0.02 9.23
C SER A 53 5.35 1.27 8.58
N ALA A 54 5.30 1.38 7.25
CA ALA A 54 5.73 2.57 6.54
C ALA A 54 4.78 3.76 6.75
N PHE A 55 3.52 3.49 7.14
CA PHE A 55 2.51 4.52 7.39
C PHE A 55 2.63 5.18 8.77
N SER A 56 3.31 4.55 9.73
CA SER A 56 3.54 5.12 11.07
C SER A 56 4.71 6.11 11.10
N SER A 57 5.59 6.07 10.10
CA SER A 57 6.75 6.96 9.95
C SER A 57 6.35 8.35 9.42
N ARG A 58 5.55 9.09 10.20
CA ARG A 58 5.36 10.56 10.24
C ARG A 58 5.27 11.41 8.95
N THR A 59 5.18 10.86 7.74
CA THR A 59 5.13 11.63 6.48
C THR A 59 3.76 11.59 5.79
N LEU A 60 2.82 10.77 6.25
CA LEU A 60 1.50 10.63 5.62
C LEU A 60 0.36 11.18 6.47
N GLY A 61 0.44 12.48 6.74
CA GLY A 61 -0.77 13.27 7.01
C GLY A 61 -1.58 12.83 8.22
N GLY A 62 -0.94 12.45 9.33
CA GLY A 62 -1.61 12.56 10.63
C GLY A 62 -2.13 13.99 10.78
N ASN A 63 -3.41 14.14 11.18
CA ASN A 63 -4.09 15.43 11.41
C ASN A 63 -3.09 16.47 11.87
N ARG A 64 -2.71 17.43 11.01
CA ARG A 64 -1.86 18.55 11.40
C ARG A 64 -2.77 19.57 12.08
N PRO A 65 -2.79 19.70 13.41
CA PRO A 65 -3.53 20.75 14.09
C PRO A 65 -2.59 21.96 14.08
N GLY A 66 -2.76 22.86 13.13
CA GLY A 66 -1.92 24.07 13.04
C GLY A 66 -2.49 25.10 12.05
N PRO A 67 -2.27 26.41 12.30
CA PRO A 67 -2.94 27.47 11.56
C PRO A 67 -2.43 27.62 10.12
N PRO A 68 -3.20 28.30 9.25
CA PRO A 68 -3.08 28.17 7.80
C PRO A 68 -1.96 29.06 7.26
N THR A 69 -0.99 28.45 6.58
CA THR A 69 -0.26 29.13 5.51
C THR A 69 -0.44 28.33 4.22
N GLY A 70 -1.42 28.77 3.43
CA GLY A 70 -1.52 28.52 1.99
C GLY A 70 -1.97 27.12 1.55
N ARG A 71 -3.29 26.86 1.56
CA ARG A 71 -3.99 25.74 0.86
C ARG A 71 -3.34 24.35 1.02
N LEU A 72 -3.70 23.60 2.06
CA LEU A 72 -3.71 22.14 1.97
C LEU A 72 -5.11 21.65 2.33
N LEU A 73 -5.82 21.17 1.32
CA LEU A 73 -7.04 20.41 1.54
C LEU A 73 -6.67 19.10 2.27
N PRO A 74 -7.43 18.66 3.27
CA PRO A 74 -7.14 17.41 3.96
C PRO A 74 -7.27 16.25 2.97
N ILE A 75 -6.26 15.38 2.91
CA ILE A 75 -6.27 14.15 2.10
C ILE A 75 -6.43 12.99 3.07
N THR A 76 -7.49 12.22 2.93
CA THR A 76 -7.72 11.02 3.73
C THR A 76 -7.39 9.79 2.91
N LEU A 77 -6.57 8.89 3.45
CA LEU A 77 -6.28 7.60 2.83
C LEU A 77 -7.44 6.62 3.08
N GLY A 78 -8.10 6.22 2.01
CA GLY A 78 -9.10 5.16 1.97
C GLY A 78 -8.47 3.78 1.94
N GLN A 79 -9.14 2.80 1.32
CA GLN A 79 -8.59 1.45 1.22
C GLN A 79 -7.39 1.41 0.27
N VAL A 80 -6.45 0.52 0.55
CA VAL A 80 -5.28 0.29 -0.29
C VAL A 80 -5.30 -1.17 -0.71
N PHE A 81 -5.08 -1.41 -2.00
CA PHE A 81 -5.06 -2.73 -2.59
C PHE A 81 -3.80 -2.93 -3.43
N GLN A 82 -3.45 -4.20 -3.61
CA GLN A 82 -2.49 -4.67 -4.58
C GLN A 82 -3.17 -5.68 -5.49
N ARG A 83 -3.31 -5.34 -6.77
CA ARG A 83 -3.78 -6.30 -7.77
C ARG A 83 -2.57 -6.95 -8.42
N ILE A 84 -2.55 -8.27 -8.45
CA ILE A 84 -1.46 -9.05 -9.01
C ILE A 84 -2.03 -9.99 -10.06
N ASP A 85 -1.46 -9.91 -11.26
CA ASP A 85 -1.71 -10.84 -12.36
C ASP A 85 -0.40 -11.53 -12.76
N ILE A 86 -0.31 -12.82 -12.47
CA ILE A 86 0.91 -13.62 -12.71
C ILE A 86 1.15 -13.92 -14.19
N LEU A 87 0.10 -13.85 -15.02
CA LEU A 87 0.17 -14.17 -16.45
C LEU A 87 0.70 -12.96 -17.22
N SER A 88 0.14 -11.78 -16.97
CA SER A 88 0.60 -10.52 -17.57
C SER A 88 1.78 -9.88 -16.83
N LYS A 89 2.15 -10.42 -15.66
CA LYS A 89 3.13 -9.87 -14.72
C LYS A 89 2.76 -8.47 -14.22
N ASP A 90 1.47 -8.17 -14.13
CA ASP A 90 0.99 -6.89 -13.62
C ASP A 90 0.99 -6.87 -12.10
N PHE A 91 1.41 -5.73 -11.55
CA PHE A 91 1.41 -5.44 -10.13
C PHE A 91 0.96 -3.99 -9.91
N ASP A 92 -0.30 -3.82 -9.52
CA ASP A 92 -0.89 -2.49 -9.35
C ASP A 92 -1.08 -2.16 -7.88
N ASN A 93 -0.42 -1.10 -7.41
CA ASN A 93 -0.71 -0.49 -6.13
C ASN A 93 -1.88 0.49 -6.31
N ILE A 94 -3.02 0.18 -5.72
CA ILE A 94 -4.26 0.96 -5.83
C ILE A 94 -4.55 1.59 -4.47
N ALA A 95 -4.67 2.91 -4.41
CA ALA A 95 -5.10 3.62 -3.22
C ALA A 95 -6.35 4.43 -3.51
N GLU A 96 -7.37 4.24 -2.68
CA GLU A 96 -8.51 5.13 -2.59
C GLU A 96 -8.12 6.33 -1.73
N LEU A 97 -8.46 7.52 -2.18
CA LEU A 97 -8.16 8.78 -1.50
C LEU A 97 -9.43 9.63 -1.49
N GLU A 98 -9.68 10.30 -0.38
CA GLU A 98 -10.71 11.32 -0.27
C GLU A 98 -10.02 12.67 -0.15
N LEU A 99 -10.33 13.56 -1.10
CA LEU A 99 -9.82 14.92 -1.11
C LEU A 99 -10.87 15.83 -0.49
N GLY A 100 -10.55 16.43 0.66
CA GLY A 100 -11.35 17.52 1.20
C GLY A 100 -11.40 18.67 0.21
N VAL A 101 -12.47 19.46 0.22
CA VAL A 101 -12.62 20.63 -0.63
C VAL A 101 -13.13 21.80 0.21
N PRO A 102 -12.97 23.06 -0.24
CA PRO A 102 -13.50 24.20 0.50
C PRO A 102 -15.03 24.13 0.55
N TRP A 103 -15.61 24.47 1.70
CA TRP A 103 -17.06 24.66 1.83
C TRP A 103 -17.57 25.66 0.77
N PRO A 104 -18.69 25.40 0.09
CA PRO A 104 -19.71 24.37 0.34
C PRO A 104 -19.60 23.10 -0.52
N LEU A 105 -18.44 22.81 -1.11
CA LEU A 105 -18.30 21.66 -2.00
C LEU A 105 -18.22 20.33 -1.22
N PRO A 106 -18.75 19.22 -1.77
CA PRO A 106 -18.59 17.90 -1.16
C PRO A 106 -17.19 17.33 -1.45
N PRO A 107 -16.62 16.50 -0.54
CA PRO A 107 -15.35 15.82 -0.76
C PRO A 107 -15.30 15.02 -2.07
N VAL A 108 -14.13 14.95 -2.68
CA VAL A 108 -13.91 14.24 -3.95
C VAL A 108 -13.19 12.94 -3.69
N GLU A 109 -13.82 11.83 -4.04
CA GLU A 109 -13.21 10.50 -4.00
C GLU A 109 -12.41 10.24 -5.28
N VAL A 110 -11.15 9.86 -5.12
CA VAL A 110 -10.27 9.49 -6.24
C VAL A 110 -9.60 8.15 -5.97
N THR A 111 -9.49 7.34 -7.01
CA THR A 111 -8.70 6.11 -7.02
C THR A 111 -7.42 6.37 -7.79
N ALA A 112 -6.29 6.22 -7.11
CA ALA A 112 -4.96 6.36 -7.67
C ALA A 112 -4.33 4.97 -7.84
N THR A 113 -3.89 4.65 -9.05
CA THR A 113 -3.31 3.34 -9.39
C THR A 113 -1.90 3.55 -9.93
N LEU A 114 -0.91 2.97 -9.25
CA LEU A 114 0.46 2.87 -9.73
C LEU A 114 0.64 1.49 -10.34
N ALA A 115 0.70 1.45 -11.67
CA ALA A 115 0.92 0.24 -12.42
C ALA A 115 2.40 -0.10 -12.48
N HIS A 116 2.72 -1.36 -12.19
CA HIS A 116 4.07 -1.91 -12.28
C HIS A 116 4.03 -3.24 -13.03
N LYS A 117 5.15 -3.59 -13.63
CA LYS A 117 5.47 -4.99 -13.92
C LYS A 117 6.20 -5.60 -12.74
N PHE A 118 6.09 -6.91 -12.56
CA PHE A 118 6.88 -7.60 -11.56
C PHE A 118 7.68 -8.78 -12.12
N GLU A 119 8.83 -9.02 -11.49
CA GLU A 119 9.73 -10.13 -11.77
C GLU A 119 10.09 -10.82 -10.46
N LEU A 120 10.11 -12.16 -10.48
CA LEU A 120 10.60 -12.95 -9.35
C LEU A 120 12.13 -13.00 -9.42
N ILE A 121 12.79 -12.65 -8.31
CA ILE A 121 14.23 -12.71 -8.13
C ILE A 121 14.52 -13.68 -6.98
N GLY A 122 15.25 -14.76 -7.27
CA GLY A 122 15.45 -15.84 -6.29
C GLY A 122 14.15 -16.60 -5.99
N SER A 123 13.96 -17.04 -4.74
CA SER A 123 12.81 -17.85 -4.33
C SER A 123 11.63 -17.02 -3.79
N SER A 124 11.89 -15.89 -3.12
CA SER A 124 10.86 -15.11 -2.40
C SER A 124 10.87 -13.61 -2.70
N ASN A 125 11.86 -13.08 -3.43
CA ASN A 125 11.98 -11.65 -3.68
C ASN A 125 11.29 -11.25 -4.98
N ILE A 126 10.53 -10.16 -4.92
CA ILE A 126 9.82 -9.60 -6.06
C ILE A 126 10.39 -8.23 -6.34
N LYS A 127 10.81 -8.03 -7.59
CA LYS A 127 11.12 -6.72 -8.13
C LYS A 127 9.93 -6.18 -8.88
N ILE A 128 9.53 -4.96 -8.58
CA ILE A 128 8.51 -4.22 -9.30
C ILE A 128 9.17 -3.12 -10.11
N ILE A 129 8.66 -2.88 -11.32
CA ILE A 129 9.15 -1.88 -12.26
C ILE A 129 7.96 -0.99 -12.61
N PHE A 130 8.03 0.27 -12.20
CA PHE A 130 6.97 1.25 -12.39
C PHE A 130 6.75 1.54 -13.88
N GLU A 131 5.50 1.43 -14.32
CA GLU A 131 5.11 1.79 -15.68
C GLU A 131 4.52 3.20 -15.71
N LYS A 132 3.42 3.40 -14.98
CA LYS A 132 2.63 4.63 -15.00
C LYS A 132 1.78 4.81 -13.76
N THR A 133 1.37 6.05 -13.51
CA THR A 133 0.34 6.39 -12.53
C THR A 133 -0.94 6.78 -13.27
N THR A 134 -2.07 6.26 -12.83
CA THR A 134 -3.40 6.66 -13.32
C THR A 134 -4.27 7.09 -12.15
N VAL A 135 -5.14 8.05 -12.40
CA VAL A 135 -6.00 8.66 -11.39
C VAL A 135 -7.40 8.71 -11.96
N LYS A 136 -8.37 8.20 -11.21
CA LYS A 136 -9.78 8.19 -11.60
C LYS A 136 -10.58 8.85 -10.49
N THR A 137 -11.43 9.81 -10.84
CA THR A 137 -12.47 10.31 -9.94
C THR A 137 -13.59 9.28 -9.86
N THR A 138 -14.10 9.04 -8.65
CA THR A 138 -15.18 8.09 -8.39
C THR A 138 -16.50 8.87 -8.14
N GLY A 139 -17.65 8.26 -8.44
CA GLY A 139 -18.97 8.88 -8.22
C GLY A 139 -19.43 9.85 -9.33
N ASN A 140 -20.18 10.89 -8.95
CA ASN A 140 -20.80 11.87 -9.85
C ASN A 140 -19.80 12.75 -10.63
N LEU A 141 -18.50 12.62 -10.34
CA LEU A 141 -17.41 13.40 -10.94
C LEU A 141 -16.55 12.56 -11.90
N SER A 142 -17.01 11.37 -12.28
CA SER A 142 -16.33 10.47 -13.24
C SER A 142 -16.15 11.06 -14.65
N GLN A 143 -16.84 12.18 -14.95
CA GLN A 143 -16.70 12.95 -16.20
C GLN A 143 -15.66 14.08 -16.12
N LEU A 144 -15.05 14.34 -14.95
CA LEU A 144 -14.05 15.40 -14.83
C LEU A 144 -12.72 15.02 -15.51
N PRO A 145 -12.00 16.01 -16.09
CA PRO A 145 -10.67 15.78 -16.66
C PRO A 145 -9.69 15.26 -15.60
N PRO A 146 -8.63 14.54 -16.00
CA PRO A 146 -7.65 13.99 -15.07
C PRO A 146 -7.04 15.08 -14.20
N LEU A 147 -7.26 15.01 -12.89
CA LEU A 147 -6.64 15.90 -11.91
C LEU A 147 -5.21 15.41 -11.63
N GLU A 148 -4.23 16.32 -11.71
CA GLU A 148 -2.89 16.03 -11.19
C GLU A 148 -2.99 15.85 -9.68
N LEU A 149 -2.67 14.64 -9.19
CA LEU A 149 -2.76 14.35 -7.77
C LEU A 149 -1.72 15.15 -6.97
N PRO A 150 -2.08 15.71 -5.81
CA PRO A 150 -1.09 15.98 -4.78
C PRO A 150 -0.41 14.65 -4.44
N ARG A 151 0.92 14.60 -4.50
CA ARG A 151 1.80 13.40 -4.38
C ARG A 151 1.15 12.16 -3.76
N PHE A 152 1.23 11.03 -4.48
CA PHE A 152 0.86 9.71 -3.98
C PHE A 152 1.63 9.37 -2.68
N PRO A 153 1.03 8.63 -1.72
CA PRO A 153 1.69 8.30 -0.46
C PRO A 153 3.08 7.70 -0.68
N ASP A 154 4.12 8.30 -0.10
CA ASP A 154 5.52 7.87 -0.29
C ASP A 154 5.72 6.39 0.08
N ALA A 155 5.02 5.88 1.09
CA ALA A 155 5.07 4.48 1.50
C ALA A 155 4.47 3.48 0.48
N LEU A 156 3.73 3.96 -0.51
CA LEU A 156 3.23 3.15 -1.62
C LEU A 156 3.97 3.44 -2.94
N ARG A 157 4.86 4.43 -2.91
CA ARG A 157 5.68 4.82 -4.06
C ARG A 157 7.00 4.06 -4.03
N PRO A 158 7.50 3.57 -5.17
CA PRO A 158 8.88 3.10 -5.23
C PRO A 158 9.86 4.26 -4.89
N PRO A 159 11.04 3.96 -4.31
CA PRO A 159 12.05 4.96 -3.99
C PRO A 159 12.38 5.85 -5.19
N SER A 160 12.47 7.16 -4.97
CA SER A 160 12.47 8.18 -6.04
C SER A 160 13.66 8.15 -7.01
N ASP A 161 14.75 7.44 -6.69
CA ASP A 161 15.92 7.34 -7.56
C ASP A 161 15.91 6.11 -8.48
N THR A 162 14.98 5.18 -8.27
CA THR A 162 14.81 4.01 -9.12
C THR A 162 13.35 3.87 -9.54
N ARG A 163 13.11 3.71 -10.86
CA ARG A 163 11.81 3.30 -11.41
C ARG A 163 11.43 1.86 -10.98
N SER A 164 12.13 1.29 -10.01
CA SER A 164 11.92 -0.05 -9.49
C SER A 164 11.95 -0.06 -7.97
N GLY A 165 11.21 -0.98 -7.38
CA GLY A 165 11.26 -1.32 -5.97
C GLY A 165 11.42 -2.83 -5.80
N GLU A 166 11.94 -3.25 -4.67
CA GLU A 166 12.12 -4.67 -4.35
C GLU A 166 11.50 -4.95 -2.97
N PHE A 167 10.88 -6.12 -2.82
CA PHE A 167 10.35 -6.59 -1.56
C PHE A 167 10.39 -8.12 -1.49
N GLU A 168 10.47 -8.65 -0.29
CA GLU A 168 10.42 -10.07 -0.02
C GLU A 168 9.01 -10.49 0.43
N VAL A 169 8.52 -11.64 -0.06
CA VAL A 169 7.35 -12.31 0.52
C VAL A 169 7.84 -13.29 1.59
N THR A 170 7.61 -12.94 2.85
CA THR A 170 8.11 -13.72 4.01
C THR A 170 7.09 -14.69 4.58
N TYR A 171 5.81 -14.48 4.27
CA TYR A 171 4.74 -15.40 4.62
C TYR A 171 3.63 -15.35 3.56
N LEU A 172 3.08 -16.51 3.22
CA LEU A 172 1.97 -16.65 2.29
C LEU A 172 1.16 -17.91 2.63
N ASP A 173 -0.13 -17.73 2.93
CA ASP A 173 -1.12 -18.81 3.06
C ASP A 173 -2.20 -18.68 1.97
N ASN A 174 -3.46 -19.08 2.23
CA ASN A 174 -4.56 -18.98 1.28
C ASN A 174 -5.24 -17.60 1.27
N ASP A 175 -5.15 -16.84 2.36
CA ASP A 175 -5.89 -15.59 2.52
C ASP A 175 -5.05 -14.42 3.02
N THR A 176 -3.82 -14.68 3.45
CA THR A 176 -2.93 -13.74 4.13
C THR A 176 -1.54 -13.79 3.50
N ARG A 177 -0.95 -12.61 3.34
CA ARG A 177 0.41 -12.44 2.86
C ARG A 177 1.14 -11.38 3.65
N ILE A 178 2.37 -11.67 4.03
CA ILE A 178 3.28 -10.72 4.67
C ILE A 178 4.43 -10.43 3.72
N THR A 179 4.77 -9.15 3.58
CA THR A 179 5.93 -8.73 2.81
C THR A 179 6.82 -7.79 3.62
N ARG A 180 8.11 -7.82 3.29
CA ARG A 180 9.12 -6.92 3.84
C ARG A 180 9.76 -6.13 2.70
N GLY A 181 9.68 -4.79 2.76
CA GLY A 181 10.34 -3.91 1.79
C GLY A 181 11.86 -3.87 1.94
N ASP A 182 12.53 -3.21 0.99
CA ASP A 182 13.98 -2.91 1.00
C ASP A 182 14.49 -2.30 2.32
N ARG A 183 13.66 -1.50 2.99
CA ARG A 183 13.94 -0.88 4.30
C ARG A 183 13.36 -1.66 5.49
N ALA A 184 13.13 -2.96 5.31
CA ALA A 184 12.47 -3.85 6.27
C ALA A 184 11.05 -3.39 6.68
N GLU A 185 10.36 -2.66 5.79
CA GLU A 185 8.99 -2.22 6.01
C GLU A 185 8.04 -3.42 6.03
N LEU A 186 7.38 -3.65 7.15
CA LEU A 186 6.39 -4.72 7.31
C LEU A 186 5.08 -4.31 6.66
N ARG A 187 4.56 -5.16 5.78
CA ARG A 187 3.23 -5.01 5.17
C ARG A 187 2.44 -6.30 5.30
N VAL A 188 1.20 -6.19 5.73
CA VAL A 188 0.29 -7.33 5.91
C VAL A 188 -0.92 -7.14 5.00
N PHE A 189 -1.20 -8.14 4.18
CA PHE A 189 -2.28 -8.14 3.21
C PHE A 189 -3.23 -9.31 3.44
N VAL A 190 -4.49 -9.11 3.06
CA VAL A 190 -5.50 -10.16 2.99
C VAL A 190 -6.15 -10.20 1.61
N ILE A 191 -6.45 -11.38 1.08
CA ILE A 191 -7.09 -11.52 -0.23
C ILE A 191 -8.57 -11.07 -0.18
N THR A 192 -9.08 -10.51 -1.28
CA THR A 192 -10.45 -9.98 -1.41
C THR A 192 -11.08 -10.37 -2.73
#